data_AF-A0A2N3PU79-F1
#
_entry.id   AF-A0A2N3PU79-F1
#
_cell.length_a   1.000
_cell.length_b   1.000
_cell.length_c   1.000
_cell.angle_alpha   90.00
_cell.angle_beta   90.00
_cell.angle_gamma   90.00
#
_symmetry.space_group_name_H-M   'P 1'
#
loop_
_entity.id
_entity.type
_entity.pdbx_description
1 polymer ?
#
loop_
_entity_poly.entity_id
_entity_poly.type
_entity_poly.pdbx_seq_one_letter_code
_entity_poly.pdbx_strand_id
1 'polypeptide(L)'
;MVRKTTSVPERSSIIDATLALAAERGWHAVSLADIAVRAGIGLADLHEQFDGKTAILKAFLDCLDDALWKGPLAAGDEPARDRLFDVIMRRFDSMQPYKEGIRAIVKGSASDPWMLFCSAPHLLRTASLMLEVAGISASGPVGRVKAKGVAVIYLAAFRTWLTDESSDMARTMATLDRALRRAESIASFIGRGPGAPFRGGETGAQ
;
A
#
# COMPACT_ATOMS: atom_id res chain seq x y z
N MET A 1 -31.62 8.16 31.68
CA MET A 1 -31.14 8.46 30.31
C MET A 1 -30.07 7.46 29.95
N VAL A 2 -30.39 6.50 29.08
CA VAL A 2 -29.47 5.45 28.62
C VAL A 2 -28.44 6.08 27.68
N ARG A 3 -27.17 6.13 28.06
CA ARG A 3 -26.08 6.36 27.11
C ARG A 3 -26.13 5.18 26.13
N LYS A 4 -26.53 5.43 24.89
CA LYS A 4 -26.31 4.47 23.80
C LYS A 4 -24.81 4.37 23.60
N THR A 5 -24.22 3.28 24.09
CA THR A 5 -22.95 2.77 23.60
C THR A 5 -23.17 2.36 22.15
N THR A 6 -22.87 3.25 21.20
CA THR A 6 -22.70 2.83 19.80
C THR A 6 -21.40 2.04 19.74
N SER A 7 -21.57 0.72 19.67
CA SER A 7 -20.58 -0.21 19.14
C SER A 7 -19.91 0.41 17.93
N VAL A 8 -18.59 0.26 17.78
CA VAL A 8 -17.76 0.82 16.71
C VAL A 8 -18.01 0.09 15.37
N PRO A 9 -18.76 0.71 14.44
CA PRO A 9 -18.37 0.80 13.02
C PRO A 9 -18.28 2.25 12.46
N GLU A 10 -18.36 3.28 13.31
CA GLU A 10 -18.44 4.70 12.88
C GLU A 10 -17.22 5.22 12.10
N ARG A 11 -16.00 4.74 12.38
CA ARG A 11 -14.80 5.16 11.62
C ARG A 11 -14.83 4.69 10.17
N SER A 12 -15.38 3.50 9.92
CA SER A 12 -15.52 2.97 8.56
C SER A 12 -16.52 3.81 7.77
N SER A 13 -17.66 4.15 8.37
CA SER A 13 -18.69 4.94 7.68
C SER A 13 -18.22 6.35 7.30
N ILE A 14 -17.38 6.99 8.14
CA ILE A 14 -16.77 8.30 7.82
C ILE A 14 -15.79 8.17 6.64
N ILE A 15 -14.97 7.12 6.62
CA ILE A 15 -14.03 6.84 5.52
C ILE A 15 -14.79 6.56 4.23
N ASP A 16 -15.80 5.69 4.27
CA ASP A 16 -16.63 5.34 3.13
C ASP A 16 -17.35 6.58 2.58
N ALA A 17 -17.95 7.39 3.46
CA ALA A 17 -18.58 8.66 3.10
C ALA A 17 -17.60 9.62 2.43
N THR A 18 -16.37 9.72 2.95
CA THR A 18 -15.32 10.58 2.41
C THR A 18 -14.90 10.15 1.01
N LEU A 19 -14.67 8.84 0.80
CA LEU A 19 -14.27 8.29 -0.49
C LEU A 19 -15.38 8.40 -1.53
N ALA A 20 -16.64 8.16 -1.13
CA ALA A 20 -17.80 8.35 -2.00
C ALA A 20 -17.97 9.82 -2.42
N LEU A 21 -17.91 10.76 -1.48
CA LEU A 21 -17.98 12.19 -1.78
C LEU A 21 -16.83 12.66 -2.68
N ALA A 22 -15.62 12.13 -2.46
CA ALA A 22 -14.47 12.42 -3.31
C ALA A 22 -14.70 11.93 -4.74
N ALA A 23 -15.25 10.72 -4.92
CA ALA A 23 -15.61 10.18 -6.22
C ALA A 23 -16.67 11.04 -6.94
N GLU A 24 -17.70 11.48 -6.21
CA GLU A 24 -18.83 12.24 -6.78
C GLU A 24 -18.46 13.67 -7.19
N ARG A 25 -17.68 14.38 -6.36
CA ARG A 25 -17.50 15.84 -6.47
C ARG A 25 -16.05 16.27 -6.68
N GLY A 26 -15.10 15.36 -6.53
CA GLY A 26 -13.68 15.66 -6.52
C GLY A 26 -13.18 16.12 -5.14
N TRP A 27 -11.90 15.85 -4.86
CA TRP A 27 -11.32 15.97 -3.51
C TRP A 27 -11.35 17.37 -2.88
N HIS A 28 -11.16 18.41 -3.69
CA HIS A 28 -11.17 19.79 -3.19
C HIS A 28 -12.56 20.29 -2.84
N ALA A 29 -13.60 19.79 -3.52
CA ALA A 29 -14.98 20.19 -3.30
C ALA A 29 -15.60 19.57 -2.05
N VAL A 30 -15.00 18.51 -1.49
CA VAL A 30 -15.47 17.86 -0.27
C VAL A 30 -15.11 18.70 0.96
N SER A 31 -16.11 19.03 1.78
CA SER A 31 -15.91 19.64 3.11
C SER A 31 -16.11 18.64 4.24
N LEU A 32 -15.62 18.95 5.45
CA LEU A 32 -15.89 18.15 6.66
C LEU A 32 -17.39 18.13 7.00
N ALA A 33 -18.11 19.21 6.70
CA ALA A 33 -19.55 19.28 6.88
C ALA A 33 -20.29 18.32 5.93
N ASP A 34 -19.89 18.25 4.65
CA ASP A 34 -20.45 17.28 3.71
C ASP A 34 -20.24 15.85 4.18
N ILE A 35 -19.04 15.54 4.68
CA ILE A 35 -18.69 14.22 5.21
C ILE A 35 -19.56 13.89 6.43
N ALA A 36 -19.70 14.81 7.38
CA ALA A 36 -20.55 14.63 8.56
C ALA A 36 -22.01 14.33 8.18
N VAL A 37 -22.57 15.12 7.26
CA VAL A 37 -23.93 14.92 6.74
C VAL A 37 -24.07 13.56 6.05
N ARG A 38 -23.11 13.18 5.20
CA ARG A 38 -23.14 11.89 4.50
C ARG A 38 -22.99 10.71 5.45
N ALA A 39 -22.16 10.83 6.48
CA ALA A 39 -21.94 9.79 7.49
C ALA A 39 -23.06 9.73 8.55
N GLY A 40 -23.97 10.70 8.57
CA GLY A 40 -25.08 10.76 9.53
C GLY A 40 -24.65 11.14 10.95
N ILE A 41 -23.55 11.89 11.09
CA ILE A 41 -23.00 12.32 12.40
C ILE A 41 -22.94 13.85 12.49
N GLY A 42 -22.80 14.38 13.72
CA GLY A 42 -22.57 15.80 13.93
C GLY A 42 -21.18 16.23 13.48
N LEU A 43 -21.03 17.50 13.07
CA LEU A 43 -19.72 18.07 12.72
C LEU A 43 -18.76 18.10 13.92
N ALA A 44 -19.29 18.33 15.12
CA ALA A 44 -18.51 18.27 16.37
C ALA A 44 -18.00 16.85 16.62
N ASP A 45 -18.86 15.83 16.50
CA ASP A 45 -18.49 14.42 16.65
C ASP A 45 -17.43 13.99 15.62
N LEU A 46 -17.55 14.49 14.38
CA LEU A 46 -16.54 14.26 13.35
C LEU A 46 -15.20 14.89 13.74
N HIS A 47 -15.23 16.13 14.25
CA HIS A 47 -14.02 16.85 14.63
C HIS A 47 -13.33 16.21 15.85
N GLU A 48 -14.08 15.67 16.80
CA GLU A 48 -13.53 14.89 17.92
C GLU A 48 -12.80 13.61 17.45
N GLN A 49 -13.22 13.04 16.31
CA GLN A 49 -12.60 11.83 15.75
C GLN A 49 -11.44 12.12 14.80
N PHE A 50 -11.53 13.21 14.03
CA PHE A 50 -10.57 13.56 12.98
C PHE A 50 -10.28 15.06 12.92
N ASP A 51 -9.00 15.40 13.02
CA ASP A 51 -8.49 16.78 12.90
C ASP A 51 -8.58 17.36 11.47
N GLY A 52 -9.15 16.61 10.52
CA GLY A 52 -9.40 17.08 9.17
C GLY A 52 -9.40 15.99 8.11
N LYS A 53 -9.56 16.40 6.85
CA LYS A 53 -9.66 15.49 5.69
C LYS A 53 -8.44 14.57 5.55
N THR A 54 -7.25 15.10 5.84
CA THR A 54 -5.98 14.34 5.79
C THR A 54 -5.90 13.29 6.89
N ALA A 55 -6.46 13.55 8.07
CA ALA A 55 -6.54 12.57 9.16
C ALA A 55 -7.45 11.39 8.79
N ILE A 56 -8.56 11.66 8.10
CA ILE A 56 -9.44 10.61 7.55
C ILE A 56 -8.69 9.77 6.51
N LEU A 57 -7.97 10.39 5.59
CA LEU A 57 -7.14 9.66 4.62
C LEU A 57 -6.07 8.80 5.27
N LYS A 58 -5.39 9.34 6.30
CA LYS A 58 -4.42 8.57 7.07
C LYS A 58 -5.07 7.34 7.70
N ALA A 59 -6.24 7.50 8.33
CA ALA A 59 -6.96 6.39 8.94
C ALA A 59 -7.39 5.34 7.90
N PHE A 60 -7.80 5.76 6.70
CA PHE A 60 -8.07 4.84 5.58
C PHE A 60 -6.83 4.03 5.21
N LEU A 61 -5.68 4.68 5.03
CA LEU A 61 -4.45 3.98 4.69
C LEU A 61 -3.98 3.03 5.81
N ASP A 62 -4.16 3.42 7.08
CA ASP A 62 -3.91 2.56 8.23
C ASP A 62 -4.86 1.34 8.24
N CYS A 63 -6.14 1.50 7.89
CA CYS A 63 -7.06 0.37 7.74
C CYS A 63 -6.62 -0.61 6.63
N LEU A 64 -6.10 -0.11 5.50
CA LEU A 64 -5.56 -0.96 4.43
C LEU A 64 -4.31 -1.73 4.88
N ASP A 65 -3.44 -1.07 5.66
CA ASP A 65 -2.25 -1.69 6.24
C ASP A 65 -2.63 -2.76 7.28
N ASP A 66 -3.61 -2.48 8.14
CA ASP A 66 -4.11 -3.45 9.13
C ASP A 66 -4.77 -4.66 8.47
N ALA A 67 -5.43 -4.48 7.33
CA ALA A 67 -6.02 -5.58 6.58
C ALA A 67 -4.96 -6.57 6.05
N LEU A 68 -3.75 -6.09 5.72
CA LEU A 68 -2.65 -6.96 5.32
C LEU A 68 -2.19 -7.87 6.48
N TRP A 69 -2.13 -7.34 7.71
CA TRP A 69 -1.77 -8.13 8.88
C TRP A 69 -2.80 -9.19 9.26
N LYS A 70 -4.09 -8.91 9.01
CA LYS A 70 -5.18 -9.84 9.33
C LYS A 70 -5.39 -10.91 8.27
N GLY A 71 -4.81 -10.75 7.09
CA GLY A 71 -4.84 -11.74 6.01
C GLY A 71 -3.91 -12.93 6.28
N PRO A 72 -4.05 -14.03 5.52
CA PRO A 72 -3.16 -15.17 5.64
C PRO A 72 -1.72 -14.76 5.26
N LEU A 73 -0.75 -15.16 6.09
CA LEU A 73 0.67 -14.99 5.81
C LEU A 73 1.06 -15.82 4.59
N ALA A 74 2.02 -15.34 3.81
CA ALA A 74 2.50 -16.07 2.65
C ALA A 74 3.17 -17.38 3.06
N ALA A 75 2.89 -18.46 2.35
CA ALA A 75 3.46 -19.78 2.63
C ALA A 75 4.98 -19.77 2.36
N GLY A 76 5.79 -20.28 3.29
CA GLY A 76 7.25 -20.19 3.20
C GLY A 76 7.88 -20.89 1.99
N ASP A 77 7.17 -21.86 1.40
CA ASP A 77 7.67 -22.74 0.35
C ASP A 77 7.61 -22.12 -1.07
N GLU A 78 6.86 -21.05 -1.24
CA GLU A 78 6.76 -20.33 -2.53
C GLU A 78 7.95 -19.40 -2.77
N PRO A 79 8.34 -19.11 -4.02
CA PRO A 79 9.35 -18.09 -4.30
C PRO A 79 8.99 -16.73 -3.68
N ALA A 80 9.98 -16.04 -3.09
CA ALA A 80 9.76 -14.74 -2.43
C ALA A 80 9.09 -13.69 -3.33
N ARG A 81 9.32 -13.76 -4.64
CA ARG A 81 8.66 -12.94 -5.65
C ARG A 81 7.15 -13.14 -5.67
N ASP A 82 6.71 -14.40 -5.70
CA ASP A 82 5.31 -14.77 -5.85
C ASP A 82 4.54 -14.40 -4.58
N ARG A 83 5.13 -14.64 -3.41
CA ARG A 83 4.60 -14.17 -2.12
C ARG A 83 4.42 -12.65 -2.07
N LEU A 84 5.41 -11.89 -2.56
CA LEU A 84 5.31 -10.43 -2.59
C LEU A 84 4.29 -9.95 -3.63
N PHE A 85 4.17 -10.63 -4.76
CA PHE A 85 3.14 -10.37 -5.76
C PHE A 85 1.74 -10.51 -5.13
N ASP A 86 1.48 -11.61 -4.45
CA ASP A 86 0.18 -11.89 -3.81
C ASP A 86 -0.17 -10.87 -2.73
N VAL A 87 0.79 -10.49 -1.89
CA VAL A 87 0.59 -9.47 -0.84
C VAL A 87 0.24 -8.12 -1.45
N ILE A 88 0.91 -7.73 -2.54
CA ILE A 88 0.63 -6.46 -3.23
C ILE A 88 -0.73 -6.52 -3.94
N MET A 89 -1.06 -7.62 -4.61
CA MET A 89 -2.37 -7.81 -5.27
C MET A 89 -3.52 -7.76 -4.28
N ARG A 90 -3.41 -8.45 -3.14
CA ARG A 90 -4.41 -8.39 -2.06
C ARG A 90 -4.68 -6.97 -1.60
N ARG A 91 -3.64 -6.13 -1.57
CA ARG A 91 -3.82 -4.72 -1.23
C ARG A 91 -4.58 -3.96 -2.31
N PHE A 92 -4.31 -4.22 -3.58
CA PHE A 92 -5.08 -3.60 -4.65
C PHE A 92 -6.54 -4.06 -4.62
N ASP A 93 -6.80 -5.33 -4.34
CA ASP A 93 -8.16 -5.88 -4.19
C ASP A 93 -8.93 -5.16 -3.08
N SER A 94 -8.30 -4.90 -1.93
CA SER A 94 -8.95 -4.17 -0.83
C SER A 94 -9.21 -2.69 -1.13
N MET A 95 -8.45 -2.10 -2.06
CA MET A 95 -8.68 -0.74 -2.54
C MET A 95 -9.70 -0.65 -3.68
N GLN A 96 -10.03 -1.78 -4.33
CA GLN A 96 -10.88 -1.81 -5.52
C GLN A 96 -12.27 -1.19 -5.31
N PRO A 97 -12.99 -1.42 -4.20
CA PRO A 97 -14.29 -0.78 -3.95
C PRO A 97 -14.21 0.75 -3.88
N TYR A 98 -13.03 1.29 -3.59
CA TYR A 98 -12.78 2.71 -3.34
C TYR A 98 -12.03 3.41 -4.48
N LYS A 99 -11.82 2.72 -5.59
CA LYS A 99 -10.95 3.16 -6.69
C LYS A 99 -11.26 4.56 -7.20
N GLU A 100 -12.54 4.87 -7.42
CA GLU A 100 -12.98 6.19 -7.90
C GLU A 100 -12.64 7.30 -6.90
N GLY A 101 -12.88 7.05 -5.60
CA GLY A 101 -12.54 7.99 -4.54
C GLY A 101 -11.04 8.22 -4.45
N ILE A 102 -10.25 7.15 -4.48
CA ILE A 102 -8.78 7.21 -4.47
C ILE A 102 -8.27 7.97 -5.70
N ARG A 103 -8.81 7.71 -6.89
CA ARG A 103 -8.46 8.42 -8.13
C ARG A 103 -8.76 9.91 -8.01
N ALA A 104 -9.92 10.29 -7.48
CA ALA A 104 -10.29 11.69 -7.28
C ALA A 104 -9.38 12.40 -6.26
N ILE A 105 -8.99 11.71 -5.19
CA ILE A 105 -8.00 12.19 -4.21
C ILE A 105 -6.66 12.41 -4.89
N VAL A 106 -6.09 11.40 -5.54
CA VAL A 106 -4.78 11.50 -6.20
C VAL A 106 -4.78 12.62 -7.26
N LYS A 107 -5.86 12.77 -8.02
CA LYS A 107 -5.99 13.85 -9.02
C LYS A 107 -6.05 15.24 -8.38
N GLY A 108 -6.79 15.42 -7.30
CA GLY A 108 -6.82 16.70 -6.57
C GLY A 108 -5.47 17.02 -5.94
N SER A 109 -4.80 16.01 -5.40
CA SER A 109 -3.53 16.15 -4.70
C SER A 109 -2.30 16.28 -5.60
N ALA A 110 -2.43 16.04 -6.91
CA ALA A 110 -1.31 16.00 -7.84
C ALA A 110 -0.54 17.34 -7.94
N SER A 111 -1.22 18.45 -7.66
CA SER A 111 -0.64 19.81 -7.67
C SER A 111 -0.06 20.24 -6.31
N ASP A 112 -0.10 19.37 -5.30
CA ASP A 112 0.36 19.67 -3.94
C ASP A 112 1.64 18.86 -3.60
N PRO A 113 2.83 19.47 -3.74
CA PRO A 113 4.11 18.84 -3.39
C PRO A 113 4.20 18.43 -1.91
N TRP A 114 3.48 19.12 -1.02
CA TRP A 114 3.49 18.84 0.42
C TRP A 114 2.84 17.49 0.72
N MET A 115 1.74 17.18 0.03
CA MET A 115 1.04 15.92 0.21
C MET A 115 1.88 14.72 -0.24
N LEU A 116 2.64 14.88 -1.32
CA LEU A 116 3.61 13.88 -1.76
C LEU A 116 4.66 13.63 -0.68
N PHE A 117 5.22 14.69 -0.09
CA PHE A 117 6.23 14.58 0.96
C PHE A 117 5.69 13.91 2.23
N CYS A 118 4.50 14.30 2.69
CA CYS A 118 3.86 13.70 3.86
C CYS A 118 3.45 12.23 3.65
N SER A 119 3.22 11.79 2.41
CA SER A 119 2.87 10.41 2.09
C SER A 119 4.08 9.45 2.04
N ALA A 120 5.30 9.96 1.83
CA ALA A 120 6.48 9.14 1.64
C ALA A 120 6.84 8.25 2.86
N PRO A 121 6.79 8.74 4.12
CA PRO A 121 7.02 7.89 5.29
C PRO A 121 6.00 6.75 5.40
N HIS A 122 4.72 7.04 5.08
CA HIS A 122 3.68 6.01 5.05
C HIS A 122 3.99 4.97 3.98
N LEU A 123 4.34 5.38 2.77
CA LEU A 123 4.66 4.47 1.67
C LEU A 123 5.79 3.51 2.04
N LEU A 124 6.87 4.02 2.65
CA LEU A 124 7.99 3.19 3.09
C LEU A 124 7.60 2.24 4.22
N ARG A 125 6.76 2.68 5.16
CA ARG A 125 6.20 1.80 6.21
C ARG A 125 5.37 0.67 5.61
N THR A 126 4.47 0.99 4.67
CA THR A 126 3.64 0.01 3.96
C THR A 126 4.50 -0.97 3.16
N ALA A 127 5.59 -0.51 2.53
CA ALA A 127 6.49 -1.38 1.80
C ALA A 127 7.24 -2.36 2.73
N SER A 128 7.71 -1.90 3.90
CA SER A 128 8.27 -2.77 4.94
C SER A 128 7.24 -3.78 5.43
N LEU A 129 5.99 -3.35 5.63
CA LEU A 129 4.88 -4.22 6.00
C LEU A 129 4.66 -5.33 4.97
N MET A 130 4.59 -4.99 3.68
CA MET A 130 4.42 -5.98 2.61
C MET A 130 5.54 -7.01 2.59
N LEU A 131 6.78 -6.58 2.85
CA LEU A 131 7.92 -7.49 2.97
C LEU A 131 7.73 -8.48 4.13
N GLU A 132 7.39 -7.99 5.33
CA GLU A 132 7.19 -8.83 6.51
C GLU A 132 6.04 -9.83 6.33
N VAL A 133 4.90 -9.39 5.76
CA VAL A 133 3.75 -10.27 5.46
C VAL A 133 4.12 -11.33 4.39
N ALA A 134 5.01 -10.99 3.46
CA ALA A 134 5.57 -11.94 2.48
C ALA A 134 6.68 -12.84 3.06
N GLY A 135 6.95 -12.78 4.38
CA GLY A 135 7.99 -13.54 5.05
C GLY A 135 9.42 -13.12 4.66
N ILE A 136 9.60 -11.88 4.20
CA ILE A 136 10.88 -11.31 3.82
C ILE A 136 11.28 -10.28 4.89
N SER A 137 12.40 -10.51 5.58
CA SER A 137 12.85 -9.57 6.60
C SER A 137 13.11 -8.17 6.02
N ALA A 138 12.45 -7.17 6.60
CA ALA A 138 12.64 -5.74 6.37
C ALA A 138 13.59 -5.09 7.40
N SER A 139 14.22 -5.90 8.25
CA SER A 139 15.14 -5.45 9.30
C SER A 139 16.54 -5.09 8.78
N GLY A 140 17.18 -4.12 9.45
CA GLY A 140 18.56 -3.70 9.18
C GLY A 140 18.75 -2.85 7.91
N PRO A 141 20.02 -2.53 7.54
CA PRO A 141 20.33 -1.69 6.37
C PRO A 141 19.85 -2.29 5.05
N VAL A 142 20.01 -3.62 4.88
CA VAL A 142 19.55 -4.35 3.70
C VAL A 142 18.02 -4.33 3.61
N GLY A 143 17.32 -4.53 4.75
CA GLY A 143 15.87 -4.43 4.82
C GLY A 143 15.34 -3.06 4.40
N ARG A 144 16.01 -1.97 4.80
CA ARG A 144 15.67 -0.60 4.35
C ARG A 144 15.84 -0.41 2.84
N VAL A 145 16.85 -1.03 2.23
CA VAL A 145 17.04 -1.02 0.77
C VAL A 145 15.91 -1.78 0.08
N LYS A 146 15.56 -2.97 0.59
CA LYS A 146 14.42 -3.76 0.09
C LYS A 146 13.11 -2.98 0.16
N ALA A 147 12.82 -2.33 1.30
CA ALA A 147 11.61 -1.54 1.49
C ALA A 147 11.51 -0.40 0.47
N LYS A 148 12.61 0.29 0.17
CA LYS A 148 12.64 1.31 -0.90
C LYS A 148 12.38 0.69 -2.28
N GLY A 149 12.97 -0.46 -2.58
CA GLY A 149 12.71 -1.19 -3.83
C GLY A 149 11.24 -1.57 -3.99
N VAL A 150 10.64 -2.14 -2.94
CA VAL A 150 9.20 -2.48 -2.92
C VAL A 150 8.34 -1.23 -3.03
N ALA A 151 8.69 -0.13 -2.37
CA ALA A 151 7.97 1.14 -2.50
C ALA A 151 7.94 1.65 -3.96
N VAL A 152 9.06 1.53 -4.69
CA VAL A 152 9.12 1.90 -6.12
C VAL A 152 8.26 0.97 -6.98
N ILE A 153 8.33 -0.34 -6.75
CA ILE A 153 7.53 -1.34 -7.46
C ILE A 153 6.03 -1.10 -7.22
N TYR A 154 5.65 -0.95 -5.96
CA TYR A 154 4.27 -0.66 -5.57
C TYR A 154 3.77 0.64 -6.18
N LEU A 155 4.57 1.71 -6.16
CA LEU A 155 4.17 2.99 -6.76
C LEU A 155 3.97 2.87 -8.28
N ALA A 156 4.81 2.13 -8.98
CA ALA A 156 4.65 1.90 -10.42
C ALA A 156 3.37 1.11 -10.74
N ALA A 157 3.09 0.05 -9.96
CA ALA A 157 1.86 -0.73 -10.08
C ALA A 157 0.63 0.11 -9.71
N PHE A 158 0.68 0.89 -8.63
CA PHE A 158 -0.41 1.76 -8.17
C PHE A 158 -0.78 2.81 -9.21
N ARG A 159 0.21 3.44 -9.87
CA ARG A 159 -0.04 4.37 -10.98
C ARG A 159 -0.75 3.70 -12.15
N THR A 160 -0.38 2.46 -12.46
CA THR A 160 -1.06 1.67 -13.51
C THR A 160 -2.50 1.36 -13.08
N TRP A 161 -2.65 0.86 -11.85
CA TRP A 161 -3.93 0.48 -11.26
C TRP A 161 -4.96 1.60 -11.29
N LEU A 162 -4.57 2.84 -10.97
CA LEU A 162 -5.46 4.01 -11.04
C LEU A 162 -6.10 4.22 -12.42
N THR A 163 -5.45 3.76 -13.49
CA THR A 163 -5.91 3.91 -14.89
C THR A 163 -6.34 2.59 -15.52
N ASP A 164 -6.34 1.50 -14.75
CA ASP A 164 -6.67 0.17 -15.24
C ASP A 164 -8.18 -0.06 -15.14
N GLU A 165 -8.89 0.09 -16.26
CA GLU A 165 -10.35 -0.12 -16.31
C GLU A 165 -10.74 -1.60 -16.45
N SER A 166 -9.78 -2.52 -16.47
CA SER A 166 -10.07 -3.95 -16.52
C SER A 166 -10.61 -4.46 -15.18
N SER A 167 -11.62 -5.32 -15.23
CA SER A 167 -12.23 -5.91 -14.03
C SER A 167 -11.29 -6.88 -13.31
N ASP A 168 -10.35 -7.47 -14.03
CA ASP A 168 -9.35 -8.43 -13.55
C ASP A 168 -7.98 -7.80 -13.26
N MET A 169 -7.86 -6.46 -13.40
CA MET A 169 -6.61 -5.74 -13.19
C MET A 169 -5.43 -6.28 -14.02
N ALA A 170 -5.69 -6.80 -15.23
CA ALA A 170 -4.69 -7.47 -16.06
C ALA A 170 -3.46 -6.60 -16.34
N ARG A 171 -3.66 -5.29 -16.55
CA ARG A 171 -2.55 -4.35 -16.82
C ARG A 171 -1.73 -4.10 -15.55
N THR A 172 -2.39 -3.97 -14.41
CA THR A 172 -1.75 -3.81 -13.10
C THR A 172 -0.90 -5.03 -12.77
N MET A 173 -1.46 -6.23 -12.92
CA MET A 173 -0.77 -7.50 -12.73
C MET A 173 0.47 -7.59 -13.62
N ALA A 174 0.35 -7.28 -14.92
CA ALA A 174 1.48 -7.32 -15.85
C ALA A 174 2.58 -6.31 -15.48
N THR A 175 2.22 -5.11 -15.02
CA THR A 175 3.19 -4.12 -14.53
C THR A 175 3.90 -4.62 -13.27
N LEU A 176 3.15 -5.19 -12.32
CA LEU A 176 3.68 -5.71 -11.07
C LEU A 176 4.64 -6.89 -11.30
N ASP A 177 4.22 -7.91 -12.05
CA ASP A 177 5.06 -9.06 -12.40
C ASP A 177 6.36 -8.62 -13.08
N ARG A 178 6.27 -7.72 -14.06
CA ARG A 178 7.46 -7.20 -14.76
C ARG A 178 8.39 -6.43 -13.83
N ALA A 179 7.86 -5.63 -12.91
CA ALA A 179 8.66 -4.86 -11.96
C ALA A 179 9.36 -5.79 -10.94
N LEU A 180 8.66 -6.80 -10.45
CA LEU A 180 9.21 -7.81 -9.53
C LEU A 180 10.29 -8.68 -10.19
N ARG A 181 10.08 -9.15 -11.43
CA ARG A 181 11.10 -9.90 -12.20
C ARG A 181 12.38 -9.09 -12.43
N ARG A 182 12.24 -7.78 -12.70
CA ARG A 182 13.40 -6.88 -12.82
C ARG A 182 14.16 -6.76 -11.50
N ALA A 183 13.44 -6.61 -10.38
CA ALA A 183 14.05 -6.53 -9.06
C ALA A 183 14.79 -7.83 -8.69
N GLU A 184 14.20 -9.00 -8.97
CA GLU A 184 14.82 -10.32 -8.80
C GLU A 184 16.10 -10.47 -9.65
N SER A 185 16.04 -10.04 -10.91
CA SER A 185 17.20 -10.07 -11.82
C SER A 185 18.35 -9.19 -11.29
N ILE A 186 18.05 -7.97 -10.85
CA ILE A 186 19.04 -7.05 -10.26
C ILE A 186 19.65 -7.66 -8.98
N ALA A 187 18.82 -8.23 -8.10
CA ALA A 187 19.29 -8.85 -6.86
C ALA A 187 20.21 -10.06 -7.16
N SER A 188 19.87 -10.89 -8.13
CA SER A 188 20.69 -12.04 -8.54
C SER A 188 22.04 -11.62 -9.14
N PHE A 189 22.07 -10.50 -9.86
CA PHE A 189 23.29 -9.94 -10.44
C PHE A 189 24.21 -9.36 -9.36
N ILE A 190 23.65 -8.62 -8.40
CA ILE A 190 24.40 -8.06 -7.27
C ILE A 190 24.93 -9.18 -6.35
N GLY A 191 24.16 -10.26 -6.15
CA GLY A 191 24.59 -11.43 -5.39
C GLY A 191 25.67 -12.28 -6.07
N ARG A 192 25.95 -12.06 -7.36
CA ARG A 192 27.00 -12.74 -8.15
C ARG A 192 28.29 -11.92 -8.33
N GLY A 193 28.48 -10.82 -7.59
CA GLY A 193 29.73 -10.03 -7.59
C GLY A 193 30.97 -10.82 -7.08
N PRO A 194 32.19 -10.49 -7.54
CA PRO A 194 33.31 -11.43 -7.66
C PRO A 194 34.01 -11.70 -6.31
N GLY A 195 34.09 -12.97 -5.90
CA GLY A 195 34.82 -13.30 -4.67
C GLY A 195 34.70 -14.74 -4.16
N ALA A 196 34.82 -15.75 -5.01
CA ALA A 196 35.23 -17.08 -4.56
C ALA A 196 36.16 -17.69 -5.61
N PRO A 197 37.49 -17.71 -5.40
CA PRO A 197 38.34 -18.52 -6.24
C PRO A 197 38.03 -19.98 -5.96
N PHE A 198 37.49 -20.65 -6.97
CA PHE A 198 37.49 -22.09 -7.10
C PHE A 198 38.96 -22.53 -7.15
N ARG A 199 39.55 -22.87 -6.00
CA ARG A 199 40.86 -23.51 -5.95
C ARG A 199 40.64 -25.02 -6.07
N GLY A 200 40.29 -25.43 -7.28
CA GLY A 200 40.58 -26.78 -7.77
C GLY A 200 42.10 -26.86 -7.92
N GLY A 201 42.72 -27.67 -7.07
CA GLY A 201 44.15 -27.92 -7.06
C GLY A 201 44.36 -29.34 -6.57
N GLU A 202 44.11 -30.27 -7.47
CA GLU A 202 44.65 -31.62 -7.39
C GLU A 202 46.17 -31.52 -7.21
N THR A 203 46.68 -32.04 -6.09
CA THR A 203 48.05 -32.54 -6.04
C THR A 203 47.97 -34.03 -5.71
N GLY A 204 47.86 -34.83 -6.77
CA GLY A 204 48.48 -36.13 -6.78
C GLY A 204 49.98 -35.96 -6.96
N ALA A 205 50.76 -36.42 -6.00
CA ALA A 205 52.17 -36.78 -6.18
C ALA A 205 52.57 -37.72 -5.03
N GLN A 206 52.65 -39.01 -5.39
CA GLN A 206 53.54 -40.09 -4.92
C GLN A 206 53.88 -40.17 -3.42
#